data_AF-A0A964RWD0-F1
#
_entry.id   AF-A0A964RWD0-F1
#
_cell.length_a   1.000
_cell.length_b   1.000
_cell.length_c   1.000
_cell.angle_alpha   90.00
_cell.angle_beta   90.00
_cell.angle_gamma   90.00
#
_symmetry.space_group_name_H-M   'P 1'
#
loop_
_entity.id
_entity.type
_entity.pdbx_description
1 polymer ?
#
loop_
_entity_poly.entity_id
_entity_poly.type
_entity_poly.pdbx_seq_one_letter_code
_entity_poly.pdbx_strand_id
1 'polypeptide(L)'
;MKQLLLFFSLILFISCGRNDLSHEEAARLLKSKTGFPRNIDYEIYRGEPRYARRLIQAGLEREGFVKIQKDYEKNNDSRPIIHFTDKAKPYLLFVAPDNLEYFTFDIQKVKLAEEQFQKVNKVTVFADVATVEYTTIYKNLTPFAILIGLKENKKITNKAIFMLTGDGWVLQEK
;
A
#
# COMPACT_ATOMS: atom_id res chain seq x y z
N MET A 1 9.30 -57.66 -52.27
CA MET A 1 9.54 -57.78 -50.81
C MET A 1 9.53 -56.39 -50.19
N LYS A 2 8.62 -56.21 -49.21
CA LYS A 2 8.62 -55.29 -48.05
C LYS A 2 9.31 -53.92 -48.21
N GLN A 3 8.55 -52.83 -48.32
CA GLN A 3 7.98 -52.05 -47.19
C GLN A 3 9.06 -51.41 -46.31
N LEU A 4 9.22 -50.07 -46.38
CA LEU A 4 9.05 -49.20 -45.21
C LEU A 4 9.05 -47.70 -45.62
N LEU A 5 7.86 -47.15 -45.84
CA LEU A 5 7.60 -45.71 -45.74
C LEU A 5 7.63 -45.35 -44.25
N LEU A 6 8.63 -44.60 -43.81
CA LEU A 6 8.72 -44.09 -42.43
C LEU A 6 8.22 -42.65 -42.41
N PHE A 7 6.91 -42.51 -42.25
CA PHE A 7 6.23 -41.26 -41.92
C PHE A 7 6.68 -40.83 -40.52
N PHE A 8 7.52 -39.80 -40.44
CA PHE A 8 7.87 -39.14 -39.19
C PHE A 8 6.72 -38.18 -38.84
N SER A 9 5.73 -38.67 -38.12
CA SER A 9 4.64 -37.84 -37.60
C SER A 9 5.18 -36.93 -36.50
N LEU A 10 5.41 -35.67 -36.87
CA LEU A 10 5.69 -34.59 -35.93
C LEU A 10 4.39 -34.30 -35.14
N ILE A 11 4.19 -35.01 -34.04
CA ILE A 11 3.09 -34.72 -33.11
C ILE A 11 3.46 -33.43 -32.38
N LEU A 12 3.00 -32.30 -32.93
CA LEU A 12 2.92 -31.05 -32.19
C LEU A 12 1.85 -31.24 -31.12
N PHE A 13 2.27 -31.54 -29.90
CA PHE A 13 1.46 -31.32 -28.72
C PHE A 13 1.23 -29.82 -28.59
N ILE A 14 0.24 -29.29 -29.31
CA ILE A 14 -0.44 -28.06 -28.89
C ILE A 14 -1.16 -28.48 -27.60
N SER A 15 -0.41 -28.43 -26.49
CA SER A 15 -1.04 -28.41 -25.18
C SER A 15 -1.91 -27.17 -25.23
N CYS A 16 -3.23 -27.39 -25.28
CA CYS A 16 -4.22 -26.40 -24.93
C CYS A 16 -4.07 -26.17 -23.43
N GLY A 17 -2.91 -25.63 -23.03
CA GLY A 17 -2.61 -25.24 -21.68
C GLY A 17 -3.56 -24.11 -21.42
N ARG A 18 -4.58 -24.34 -20.60
CA ARG A 18 -5.32 -23.23 -20.02
C ARG A 18 -4.27 -22.28 -19.45
N ASN A 19 -4.22 -21.06 -19.94
CA ASN A 19 -3.44 -19.98 -19.36
C ASN A 19 -4.07 -19.57 -18.02
N ASP A 20 -4.29 -20.52 -17.12
CA ASP A 20 -4.86 -20.27 -15.81
C ASP A 20 -3.81 -19.54 -14.97
N LEU A 21 -4.21 -18.43 -14.34
CA LEU A 21 -3.34 -17.67 -13.46
C LEU A 21 -2.95 -18.52 -12.24
N SER A 22 -1.68 -18.87 -12.12
CA SER A 22 -1.16 -19.62 -10.95
C SER A 22 -1.06 -18.73 -9.71
N HIS A 23 -0.95 -19.35 -8.52
CA HIS A 23 -0.74 -18.60 -7.26
C HIS A 23 0.60 -17.88 -7.26
N GLU A 24 1.65 -18.53 -7.78
CA GLU A 24 3.01 -18.00 -7.88
C GLU A 24 3.06 -16.82 -8.85
N GLU A 25 2.43 -16.95 -10.01
CA GLU A 25 2.34 -15.88 -10.98
C GLU A 25 1.53 -14.70 -10.43
N ALA A 26 0.37 -14.97 -9.83
CA ALA A 26 -0.43 -13.92 -9.17
C ALA A 26 0.37 -13.21 -8.07
N ALA A 27 1.13 -13.94 -7.24
CA ALA A 27 1.99 -13.34 -6.22
C ALA A 27 3.08 -12.46 -6.83
N ARG A 28 3.73 -12.91 -7.90
CA ARG A 28 4.76 -12.14 -8.62
C ARG A 28 4.19 -10.88 -9.24
N LEU A 29 3.04 -10.98 -9.91
CA LEU A 29 2.36 -9.85 -10.53
C LEU A 29 1.90 -8.85 -9.46
N LEU A 30 1.29 -9.32 -8.36
CA LEU A 30 0.91 -8.46 -7.25
C LEU A 30 2.11 -7.69 -6.69
N LYS A 31 3.20 -8.39 -6.33
CA LYS A 31 4.39 -7.73 -5.76
C LYS A 31 5.00 -6.69 -6.72
N SER A 32 5.16 -7.04 -7.99
CA SER A 32 5.79 -6.16 -8.98
C SER A 32 4.93 -4.95 -9.36
N LYS A 33 3.60 -5.11 -9.44
CA LYS A 33 2.70 -4.04 -9.90
C LYS A 33 2.20 -3.14 -8.79
N THR A 34 2.17 -3.61 -7.54
CA THR A 34 1.65 -2.83 -6.41
C THR A 34 2.73 -2.15 -5.57
N GLY A 35 4.01 -2.47 -5.79
CA GLY A 35 5.13 -1.82 -5.10
C GLY A 35 5.25 -2.21 -3.63
N PHE A 36 4.97 -3.47 -3.27
CA PHE A 36 5.21 -3.93 -1.89
C PHE A 36 6.72 -4.03 -1.58
N PRO A 37 7.16 -3.69 -0.35
CA PRO A 37 6.36 -3.12 0.75
C PRO A 37 5.95 -1.67 0.47
N ARG A 38 4.72 -1.29 0.83
CA ARG A 38 4.21 0.08 0.63
C ARG A 38 4.03 0.80 1.96
N ASN A 39 4.30 2.10 1.99
CA ASN A 39 4.05 2.92 3.18
C ASN A 39 2.55 3.06 3.41
N ILE A 40 2.14 2.92 4.66
CA ILE A 40 0.84 3.41 5.14
C ILE A 40 1.09 4.77 5.75
N ASP A 41 0.37 5.78 5.28
CA ASP A 41 0.53 7.16 5.70
C ASP A 41 -0.71 7.72 6.39
N TYR A 42 -0.51 8.87 7.04
CA TYR A 42 -1.57 9.65 7.66
C TYR A 42 -1.29 11.13 7.45
N GLU A 43 -2.33 11.86 7.06
CA GLU A 43 -2.26 13.30 6.85
C GLU A 43 -2.58 14.05 8.13
N ILE A 44 -1.73 15.00 8.47
CA ILE A 44 -1.88 15.87 9.63
C ILE A 44 -1.96 17.30 9.12
N TYR A 45 -3.12 17.92 9.30
CA TYR A 45 -3.36 19.32 8.97
C TYR A 45 -2.82 20.16 10.12
N ARG A 46 -1.69 20.82 9.92
CA ARG A 46 -0.91 21.42 11.02
C ARG A 46 -1.54 22.68 11.60
N GLY A 47 -2.46 23.30 10.87
CA GLY A 47 -3.25 24.44 11.34
C GLY A 47 -4.56 24.07 12.05
N GLU A 48 -4.91 22.79 12.13
CA GLU A 48 -6.25 22.34 12.55
C GLU A 48 -6.27 21.84 14.01
N PRO A 49 -7.00 22.50 14.94
CA PRO A 49 -7.01 22.14 16.37
C PRO A 49 -7.42 20.69 16.65
N ARG A 50 -8.25 20.08 15.80
CA ARG A 50 -8.64 18.68 15.95
C ARG A 50 -7.44 17.73 15.86
N TYR A 51 -6.46 18.01 14.99
CA TYR A 51 -5.26 17.20 14.86
C TYR A 51 -4.32 17.41 16.04
N ALA A 52 -4.22 18.64 16.54
CA ALA A 52 -3.43 18.95 17.74
C ALA A 52 -3.95 18.15 18.94
N ARG A 53 -5.27 18.16 19.18
CA ARG A 53 -5.90 17.36 20.24
C ARG A 53 -5.61 15.86 20.09
N ARG A 54 -5.68 15.31 18.88
CA ARG A 54 -5.37 13.89 18.62
C ARG A 54 -3.92 13.56 18.95
N LEU A 55 -2.97 14.42 18.57
CA LEU A 55 -1.54 14.22 18.86
C LEU A 55 -1.25 14.26 20.37
N ILE A 56 -1.93 15.15 21.12
CA ILE A 56 -1.85 15.20 22.60
C ILE A 56 -2.40 13.93 23.22
N GLN A 57 -3.61 13.53 22.83
CA GLN A 57 -4.27 12.33 23.35
C GLN A 57 -3.48 11.05 23.05
N ALA A 58 -2.82 11.01 21.89
CA ALA A 58 -1.89 9.95 21.51
C ALA A 58 -0.57 9.97 22.29
N GLY A 59 -0.30 10.98 23.13
CA GLY A 59 0.94 11.11 23.88
C GLY A 59 2.14 11.59 23.07
N LEU A 60 1.97 11.91 21.77
CA LEU A 60 3.06 12.24 20.86
C LEU A 60 3.75 13.58 21.18
N GLU A 61 3.01 14.52 21.78
CA GLU A 61 3.62 15.74 22.33
C GLU A 61 4.49 15.43 23.55
N ARG A 62 3.97 14.66 24.52
CA ARG A 62 4.69 14.25 25.73
C ARG A 62 5.94 13.44 25.41
N GLU A 63 5.89 12.61 24.38
CA GLU A 63 7.03 11.83 23.89
C GLU A 63 8.02 12.64 23.03
N GLY A 64 7.73 13.92 22.78
CA GLY A 64 8.63 14.85 22.12
C GLY A 64 8.67 14.73 20.60
N PHE A 65 7.67 14.12 19.95
CA PHE A 65 7.57 14.05 18.49
C PHE A 65 7.00 15.33 17.88
N VAL A 66 6.14 16.03 18.63
CA VAL A 66 5.55 17.31 18.21
C VAL A 66 5.61 18.32 19.35
N LYS A 67 5.56 19.60 19.01
CA LYS A 67 5.24 20.71 19.91
C LYS A 67 3.93 21.33 19.44
N ILE A 68 3.01 21.59 20.36
CA ILE A 68 1.73 22.20 20.05
C ILE A 68 1.66 23.59 20.68
N GLN A 69 1.37 24.58 19.86
CA GLN A 69 1.12 25.94 20.33
C GLN A 69 -0.23 25.98 21.05
N LYS A 70 -0.25 26.39 22.33
CA LYS A 70 -1.45 26.34 23.18
C LYS A 70 -2.33 27.60 23.09
N ASP A 71 -1.75 28.74 22.73
CA ASP A 71 -2.45 30.04 22.68
C ASP A 71 -3.07 30.35 21.30
N TYR A 72 -3.31 29.34 20.46
CA TYR A 72 -3.83 29.52 19.10
C TYR A 72 -5.22 30.17 19.06
N GLU A 73 -6.03 29.98 20.10
CA GLU A 73 -7.38 30.58 20.20
C GLU A 73 -7.34 32.10 20.42
N LYS A 74 -6.21 32.63 20.92
CA LYS A 74 -6.03 34.07 21.18
C LYS A 74 -5.35 34.78 20.01
N ASN A 75 -4.52 34.07 19.24
CA ASN A 75 -3.73 34.62 18.15
C ASN A 75 -4.07 33.91 16.84
N ASN A 76 -5.09 34.41 16.14
CA ASN A 76 -5.63 33.83 14.90
C ASN A 76 -4.61 33.75 13.74
N ASP A 77 -3.49 34.48 13.87
CA ASP A 77 -2.39 34.56 12.88
C ASP A 77 -1.25 33.53 13.12
N SER A 78 -1.31 32.75 14.20
CA SER A 78 -0.19 31.88 14.61
C SER A 78 -0.23 30.45 14.04
N ARG A 79 -0.69 30.29 12.79
CA ARG A 79 -0.63 28.98 12.12
C ARG A 79 0.77 28.76 11.50
N PRO A 80 1.32 27.52 11.56
CA PRO A 80 0.73 26.30 12.11
C PRO A 80 0.77 26.20 13.63
N ILE A 81 -0.18 25.45 14.19
CA ILE A 81 -0.26 25.16 15.63
C ILE A 81 0.48 23.86 16.01
N ILE A 82 0.82 23.02 15.03
CA ILE A 82 1.57 21.77 15.18
C ILE A 82 2.95 21.91 14.54
N HIS A 83 4.00 21.67 15.32
CA HIS A 83 5.38 21.64 14.85
C HIS A 83 6.01 20.28 15.13
N PHE A 84 6.47 19.60 14.08
CA PHE A 84 7.23 18.36 14.21
C PHE A 84 8.65 18.65 14.70
N THR A 85 9.15 17.84 15.63
CA THR A 85 10.51 17.96 16.16
C THR A 85 11.50 17.14 15.33
N ASP A 86 12.80 17.27 15.63
CA ASP A 86 13.83 16.42 15.03
C ASP A 86 13.59 14.92 15.25
N LYS A 87 12.99 14.56 16.39
CA LYS A 87 12.64 13.17 16.72
C LYS A 87 11.62 12.57 15.74
N ALA A 88 10.77 13.40 15.14
CA ALA A 88 9.76 12.96 14.18
C ALA A 88 10.29 12.82 12.74
N LYS A 89 11.42 13.45 12.39
CA LYS A 89 11.99 13.49 11.03
C LYS A 89 12.04 12.13 10.33
N PRO A 90 12.46 11.02 10.97
CA PRO A 90 12.53 9.71 10.30
C PRO A 90 11.17 9.17 9.83
N TYR A 91 10.06 9.72 10.34
CA TYR A 91 8.70 9.27 10.04
C TYR A 91 7.94 10.27 9.16
N LEU A 92 8.52 11.43 8.85
CA LEU A 92 7.88 12.39 7.96
C LEU A 92 8.04 11.92 6.52
N LEU A 93 6.94 11.85 5.79
CA LEU A 93 6.97 11.56 4.36
C LEU A 93 7.09 12.87 3.59
N PHE A 94 7.93 12.85 2.56
CA PHE A 94 8.11 13.99 1.67
C PHE A 94 6.80 14.29 0.95
N VAL A 95 6.44 15.57 0.93
CA VAL A 95 5.36 16.14 0.14
C VAL A 95 6.00 17.17 -0.77
N ALA A 96 5.72 17.06 -2.07
CA ALA A 96 6.31 17.96 -3.05
C ALA A 96 5.81 19.41 -2.82
N PRO A 97 6.69 20.42 -2.78
CA PRO A 97 6.31 21.80 -2.48
C PRO A 97 5.33 22.44 -3.49
N ASP A 98 5.30 21.93 -4.72
CA ASP A 98 4.41 22.36 -5.80
C ASP A 98 2.99 21.80 -5.68
N ASN A 99 2.74 20.93 -4.70
CA ASN A 99 1.39 20.46 -4.41
C ASN A 99 0.60 21.55 -3.65
N LEU A 100 -0.18 22.33 -4.40
CA LEU A 100 -0.97 23.45 -3.88
C LEU A 100 -1.90 23.05 -2.72
N GLU A 101 -2.48 21.85 -2.73
CA GLU A 101 -3.37 21.40 -1.65
C GLU A 101 -2.61 21.32 -0.33
N TYR A 102 -1.48 20.62 -0.32
CA TYR A 102 -0.70 20.41 0.89
C TYR A 102 -0.07 21.70 1.40
N PHE A 103 0.34 22.58 0.49
CA PHE A 103 0.86 23.90 0.85
C PHE A 103 -0.25 24.79 1.44
N THR A 104 -1.41 24.86 0.80
CA THR A 104 -2.54 25.72 1.22
C THR A 104 -3.11 25.32 2.58
N PHE A 105 -3.17 24.01 2.84
CA PHE A 105 -3.73 23.48 4.08
C PHE A 105 -2.68 23.09 5.14
N ASP A 106 -1.40 23.39 4.88
CA ASP A 106 -0.23 23.02 5.69
C ASP A 106 -0.30 21.57 6.19
N ILE A 107 -0.39 20.64 5.23
CA ILE A 107 -0.54 19.21 5.49
C ILE A 107 0.84 18.55 5.53
N GLN A 108 1.13 17.83 6.61
CA GLN A 108 2.28 16.92 6.71
C GLN A 108 1.81 15.47 6.68
N LYS A 109 2.41 14.66 5.81
CA LYS A 109 2.26 13.20 5.84
C LYS A 109 3.23 12.56 6.83
N VAL A 110 2.74 11.65 7.66
CA VAL A 110 3.56 10.81 8.53
C VAL A 110 3.39 9.35 8.14
N LYS A 111 4.48 8.60 8.16
CA LYS A 111 4.48 7.15 8.01
C LYS A 111 3.91 6.52 9.28
N LEU A 112 2.97 5.60 9.13
CA LEU A 112 2.38 4.83 10.22
C LEU A 112 2.96 3.42 10.29
N ALA A 113 3.19 2.80 9.14
CA ALA A 113 3.61 1.41 9.01
C ALA A 113 4.12 1.13 7.59
N GLU A 114 4.57 -0.09 7.38
CA GLU A 114 4.71 -0.71 6.07
C GLU A 114 3.68 -1.83 5.91
N GLU A 115 2.97 -1.83 4.80
CA GLU A 115 2.17 -2.96 4.39
C GLU A 115 3.00 -3.89 3.51
N GLN A 116 3.08 -5.15 3.92
CA GLN A 116 3.83 -6.18 3.23
C GLN A 116 2.89 -7.24 2.65
N PHE A 117 3.18 -7.68 1.43
CA PHE A 117 2.53 -8.86 0.88
C PHE A 117 2.89 -10.09 1.69
N GLN A 118 1.89 -10.86 2.11
CA GLN A 118 2.09 -12.13 2.80
C GLN A 118 1.95 -13.31 1.82
N LYS A 119 0.76 -13.50 1.25
CA LYS A 119 0.47 -14.66 0.38
C LYS A 119 -0.77 -14.44 -0.49
N VAL A 120 -0.86 -15.20 -1.58
CA VAL A 120 -2.14 -15.44 -2.27
C VAL A 120 -2.91 -16.51 -1.49
N ASN A 121 -4.18 -16.26 -1.24
CA ASN A 121 -5.10 -17.18 -0.55
C ASN A 121 -5.89 -18.03 -1.54
N LYS A 122 -6.34 -17.41 -2.62
CA LYS A 122 -7.21 -18.05 -3.61
C LYS A 122 -7.06 -17.36 -4.96
N VAL A 123 -7.06 -18.14 -6.02
CA VAL A 123 -7.23 -17.67 -7.40
C VAL A 123 -8.48 -18.33 -7.97
N THR A 124 -9.37 -17.52 -8.53
CA THR A 124 -10.58 -17.99 -9.23
C THR A 124 -10.54 -17.46 -10.64
N VAL A 125 -10.36 -18.35 -11.62
CA VAL A 125 -10.31 -18.01 -13.04
C VAL A 125 -11.66 -18.31 -13.69
N PHE A 126 -12.18 -17.37 -14.47
CA PHE A 126 -13.38 -17.52 -15.28
C PHE A 126 -13.16 -16.85 -16.63
N ALA A 127 -13.05 -17.66 -17.68
CA ALA A 127 -12.62 -17.22 -19.01
C ALA A 127 -11.33 -16.38 -18.92
N ASP A 128 -11.35 -15.16 -19.45
CA ASP A 128 -10.19 -14.27 -19.50
C ASP A 128 -10.08 -13.35 -18.26
N VAL A 129 -10.79 -13.66 -17.17
CA VAL A 129 -10.77 -12.89 -15.93
C VAL A 129 -10.39 -13.79 -14.75
N ALA A 130 -9.49 -13.29 -13.90
CA ALA A 130 -9.12 -13.96 -12.66
C ALA A 130 -9.30 -13.04 -11.46
N THR A 131 -10.03 -13.51 -10.44
CA THR A 131 -10.10 -12.87 -9.13
C THR A 131 -9.09 -13.52 -8.19
N VAL A 132 -8.18 -12.72 -7.64
CA VAL A 132 -7.14 -13.14 -6.72
C VAL A 132 -7.42 -12.57 -5.34
N GLU A 133 -7.67 -13.43 -4.36
CA GLU A 133 -7.71 -13.06 -2.95
C GLU A 133 -6.30 -13.23 -2.36
N TYR A 134 -5.80 -12.20 -1.70
CA TYR A 134 -4.46 -12.21 -1.11
C TYR A 134 -4.44 -11.53 0.25
N THR A 135 -3.48 -11.92 1.09
CA THR A 135 -3.27 -11.32 2.41
C THR A 135 -2.05 -10.42 2.42
N THR A 136 -2.22 -9.26 3.04
CA THR A 136 -1.12 -8.37 3.45
C THR A 136 -1.06 -8.29 4.97
N ILE A 137 0.07 -7.81 5.48
CA ILE A 137 0.29 -7.57 6.92
C ILE A 137 0.95 -6.21 7.14
N TYR A 138 0.61 -5.56 8.25
CA TYR A 138 1.35 -4.40 8.70
C TYR A 138 2.59 -4.79 9.49
N LYS A 139 3.71 -4.17 9.16
CA LYS A 139 5.03 -4.30 9.79
C LYS A 139 5.59 -2.91 10.04
N ASN A 140 6.65 -2.84 10.85
CA ASN A 140 7.42 -1.61 11.05
C ASN A 140 6.54 -0.43 11.50
N LEU A 141 5.70 -0.66 12.51
CA LEU A 141 4.85 0.40 13.08
C LEU A 141 5.72 1.55 13.60
N THR A 142 5.30 2.77 13.30
CA THR A 142 5.92 3.98 13.84
C THR A 142 5.16 4.44 15.10
N PRO A 143 5.74 5.37 15.89
CA PRO A 143 5.01 6.01 16.99
C PRO A 143 3.68 6.64 16.56
N PHE A 144 3.56 7.08 15.30
CA PHE A 144 2.34 7.68 14.77
C PHE A 144 1.21 6.67 14.51
N ALA A 145 1.49 5.37 14.48
CA ALA A 145 0.50 4.30 14.28
C ALA A 145 -0.67 4.34 15.29
N ILE A 146 -0.39 4.87 16.49
CA ILE A 146 -1.38 5.05 17.56
C ILE A 146 -2.55 5.97 17.14
N LEU A 147 -2.33 6.91 16.20
CA LEU A 147 -3.34 7.88 15.78
C LEU A 147 -4.60 7.24 15.21
N ILE A 148 -4.47 6.03 14.65
CA ILE A 148 -5.59 5.26 14.10
C ILE A 148 -5.67 3.84 14.68
N GLY A 149 -4.93 3.56 15.77
CA GLY A 149 -4.95 2.26 16.44
C GLY A 149 -4.47 1.11 15.57
N LEU A 150 -3.47 1.34 14.71
CA LEU A 150 -2.86 0.28 13.90
C LEU A 150 -2.20 -0.78 14.78
N LYS A 151 -2.37 -2.04 14.39
CA LYS A 151 -1.80 -3.19 15.10
C LYS A 151 -0.80 -3.91 14.21
N GLU A 152 0.35 -4.26 14.80
CA GLU A 152 1.38 -4.98 14.09
C GLU A 152 0.88 -6.39 13.76
N ASN A 153 1.30 -6.92 12.62
CA ASN A 153 0.90 -8.23 12.11
C ASN A 153 -0.61 -8.38 11.88
N LYS A 154 -1.38 -7.27 11.87
CA LYS A 154 -2.78 -7.29 11.45
C LYS A 154 -2.84 -7.79 10.02
N LYS A 155 -3.50 -8.93 9.82
CA LYS A 155 -3.77 -9.52 8.50
C LYS A 155 -4.92 -8.80 7.85
N ILE A 156 -4.76 -8.45 6.58
CA ILE A 156 -5.79 -7.83 5.75
C ILE A 156 -5.98 -8.70 4.53
N THR A 157 -7.22 -9.09 4.25
CA THR A 157 -7.57 -9.79 3.03
C THR A 157 -8.02 -8.78 2.00
N ASN A 158 -7.36 -8.80 0.84
CA ASN A 158 -7.62 -7.93 -0.30
C ASN A 158 -8.06 -8.79 -1.50
N LYS A 159 -8.65 -8.13 -2.50
CA LYS A 159 -9.01 -8.74 -3.78
C LYS A 159 -8.32 -7.98 -4.90
N ALA A 160 -7.94 -8.69 -5.94
CA ALA A 160 -7.40 -8.10 -7.15
C ALA A 160 -8.03 -8.77 -8.36
N ILE A 161 -8.26 -8.01 -9.41
CA ILE A 161 -8.81 -8.50 -10.67
C ILE A 161 -7.71 -8.47 -11.73
N PHE A 162 -7.49 -9.60 -12.36
CA PHE A 162 -6.60 -9.76 -13.49
C PHE A 162 -7.41 -10.07 -14.75
N MET A 163 -6.95 -9.56 -15.88
CA MET A 163 -7.50 -9.86 -17.20
C MET A 163 -6.41 -10.48 -18.08
N LEU A 164 -6.73 -11.56 -18.78
CA LEU A 164 -5.84 -12.21 -19.72
C LEU A 164 -5.83 -11.40 -21.02
N THR A 165 -4.64 -10.99 -21.46
CA THR A 165 -4.42 -10.32 -22.73
C THR A 165 -3.48 -11.16 -23.60
N GLY A 166 -3.20 -10.70 -24.82
CA GLY A 166 -2.19 -11.35 -25.68
C GLY A 166 -0.80 -11.44 -25.04
N ASP A 167 -0.50 -10.55 -24.07
CA ASP A 167 0.78 -10.49 -23.35
C ASP A 167 0.76 -11.21 -21.99
N GLY A 168 -0.35 -11.89 -21.67
CA GLY A 168 -0.56 -12.60 -20.40
C GLY A 168 -1.47 -11.86 -19.42
N TRP A 169 -1.40 -12.23 -18.15
CA TRP A 169 -2.28 -11.67 -17.12
C TRP A 169 -1.87 -10.26 -16.69
N VAL A 170 -2.82 -9.32 -16.75
CA VAL A 170 -2.63 -7.91 -16.38
C VAL A 170 -3.55 -7.53 -15.23
N LEU A 171 -2.99 -6.92 -14.19
CA LEU A 171 -3.75 -6.38 -13.05
C LEU A 171 -4.59 -5.18 -13.50
N GLN A 172 -5.91 -5.24 -13.28
CA GLN A 172 -6.87 -4.19 -13.64
C GLN A 172 -7.31 -3.38 -12.42
N GLU A 173 -7.68 -4.07 -11.33
CA GLU A 173 -8.25 -3.45 -10.13
C GLU A 173 -7.71 -4.09 -8.85
N LYS A 174 -7.65 -3.31 -7.76
CA LYS A 174 -7.16 -3.71 -6.42
C LYS A 174 -8.18 -3.38 -5.33
#